data_AF-A0A446C6I6-F1
#
_entry.id   AF-A0A446C6I6-F1
#
_cell.length_a   1.000
_cell.length_b   1.000
_cell.length_c   1.000
_cell.angle_alpha   90.00
_cell.angle_beta   90.00
_cell.angle_gamma   90.00
#
_symmetry.space_group_name_H-M   'P 1'
#
loop_
_entity.id
_entity.type
_entity.pdbx_description
1 polymer ?
#
loop_
_entity_poly.entity_id
_entity_poly.type
_entity_poly.pdbx_seq_one_letter_code
_entity_poly.pdbx_strand_id
1 'polypeptide(L)' 'MNNDELDQAYTGMAQALSRVGEAQAPLLLSILSLSLLARLSDAKEAAALLAQAEAACLANGPVANYPAATPASPT' A
#
# COMPACT_ATOMS: atom_id res chain seq x y z
N MET A 1 8.57 4.82 -15.73
CA MET A 1 9.25 4.26 -14.56
C MET A 1 9.42 2.79 -14.81
N ASN A 2 10.66 2.30 -14.81
CA ASN A 2 10.96 0.88 -14.99
C ASN A 2 10.71 0.09 -13.70
N ASN A 3 10.66 -1.24 -13.79
CA ASN A 3 10.45 -2.12 -12.64
C ASN A 3 11.51 -1.89 -11.53
N ASP A 4 12.78 -1.68 -11.90
CA ASP A 4 13.86 -1.42 -10.94
C ASP A 4 13.68 -0.10 -10.19
N GLU A 5 13.24 0.96 -10.88
CA GLU A 5 12.97 2.26 -10.24
C GLU A 5 11.77 2.16 -9.29
N LEU A 6 10.77 1.36 -9.65
CA LEU A 6 9.60 1.09 -8.82
C LEU A 6 9.96 0.29 -7.57
N ASP A 7 10.78 -0.75 -7.71
CA ASP A 7 11.28 -1.54 -6.58
C ASP A 7 12.10 -0.68 -5.61
N GLN A 8 12.96 0.20 -6.15
CA GLN A 8 13.74 1.11 -5.33
C GLN A 8 12.86 2.12 -4.58
N ALA A 9 11.85 2.69 -5.25
CA ALA A 9 10.91 3.61 -4.63
C ALA A 9 10.07 2.92 -3.54
N TYR A 10 9.63 1.68 -3.79
CA TYR A 10 8.91 0.86 -2.84
C TYR A 10 9.77 0.50 -1.62
N THR A 11 11.02 0.08 -1.85
CA THR A 11 11.98 -0.20 -0.78
C THR A 11 12.25 1.04 0.07
N GLY A 12 12.43 2.20 -0.56
CA GLY A 12 12.61 3.48 0.14
C GLY A 12 11.40 3.85 1.00
N MET A 13 10.18 3.62 0.51
CA MET A 13 8.94 3.81 1.25
C MET A 13 8.85 2.87 2.46
N ALA A 14 9.14 1.58 2.29
CA ALA A 14 9.14 0.60 3.38
C ALA A 14 10.15 0.98 4.47
N GLN A 15 11.36 1.39 4.08
CA GLN A 15 12.38 1.84 5.03
C GLN A 15 11.98 3.15 5.75
N ALA A 16 11.28 4.05 5.07
CA ALA A 16 10.75 5.27 5.69
C ALA A 16 9.67 4.92 6.73
N LEU A 17 8.73 4.03 6.39
CA LEU A 17 7.71 3.52 7.29
C LEU A 17 8.31 2.83 8.53
N SER A 18 9.34 1.99 8.36
CA SER A 18 10.04 1.37 9.48
C SER A 18 10.75 2.37 10.38
N ARG A 19 11.26 3.49 9.83
CA ARG A 19 11.93 4.54 10.61
C ARG A 19 10.97 5.42 11.41
N VAL A 20 9.81 5.75 10.87
CA VAL A 20 8.81 6.57 11.58
C VAL A 20 7.97 5.76 12.57
N GLY A 21 7.87 4.44 12.36
CA GLY A 21 7.13 3.52 13.20
C GLY A 21 5.61 3.54 12.96
N GLU A 22 4.93 2.53 13.50
CA GLU A 22 3.50 2.27 13.23
C GLU A 22 2.58 3.44 13.61
N ALA A 23 2.89 4.14 14.70
CA ALA A 23 2.08 5.27 15.17
C ALA A 23 2.08 6.46 14.18
N GLN A 24 3.19 6.67 13.46
CA GLN A 24 3.34 7.79 12.52
C GLN A 24 3.15 7.36 11.05
N ALA A 25 3.06 6.06 10.76
CA ALA A 25 2.77 5.53 9.44
C ALA A 25 1.55 6.19 8.76
N PRO A 26 0.37 6.34 9.40
CA PRO A 26 -0.77 6.98 8.74
C PRO A 26 -0.51 8.45 8.39
N LEU A 27 0.25 9.17 9.23
CA LEU A 27 0.62 10.56 8.97
C LEU A 27 1.61 10.66 7.80
N LEU A 28 2.64 9.82 7.77
CA LEU A 28 3.61 9.75 6.67
C LEU A 28 2.90 9.47 5.34
N LEU A 29 2.00 8.48 5.34
CA LEU A 29 1.22 8.12 4.15
C LEU A 29 0.32 9.27 3.71
N SER A 30 -0.34 9.97 4.63
CA SER A 30 -1.18 11.12 4.31
C SER A 30 -0.38 12.24 3.63
N ILE A 31 0.83 12.53 4.12
CA ILE A 31 1.72 13.54 3.54
C ILE A 31 2.24 13.12 2.15
N LEU A 32 2.66 11.86 2.01
CA LEU A 32 3.11 11.31 0.74
C LEU A 32 1.99 11.34 -0.30
N SER A 33 0.80 10.88 0.06
CA SER A 33 -0.39 10.91 -0.79
C SER A 33 -0.73 12.32 -1.22
N LEU A 34 -0.81 13.29 -0.29
CA LEU A 34 -1.10 14.68 -0.64
C LEU A 34 -0.05 15.26 -1.60
N SER A 35 1.24 14.96 -1.36
CA SER A 35 2.34 15.39 -2.22
C SER A 35 2.24 14.80 -3.63
N LEU A 36 1.81 13.54 -3.77
CA LEU A 36 1.58 12.90 -5.07
C LEU A 36 0.35 13.47 -5.78
N LEU A 37 -0.77 13.67 -5.06
CA LEU A 37 -1.98 14.27 -5.62
C LEU A 37 -1.70 15.68 -6.14
N ALA A 38 -0.89 16.47 -5.44
CA ALA A 38 -0.52 17.82 -5.87
C ALA A 38 0.29 17.86 -7.18
N ARG A 39 0.85 16.72 -7.63
CA ARG A 39 1.56 16.61 -8.92
C ARG A 39 0.64 16.21 -10.07
N LEU A 40 -0.57 15.73 -9.78
CA LEU A 40 -1.56 15.43 -10.79
C LEU A 40 -2.15 16.75 -11.31
N SER A 41 -2.20 16.89 -12.64
CA SER A 41 -2.75 18.10 -13.27
C SER A 41 -4.28 18.05 -13.39
N ASP A 42 -4.90 16.90 -13.17
CA ASP A 42 -6.33 16.67 -13.33
C ASP A 42 -6.97 16.08 -12.06
N ALA A 43 -8.03 16.74 -11.60
CA ALA A 43 -8.76 16.35 -10.39
C ALA A 43 -9.59 15.07 -10.57
N LYS A 44 -10.00 14.73 -11.80
CA LYS A 44 -10.74 13.49 -12.09
C LYS A 44 -9.81 12.29 -12.06
N GLU A 45 -8.57 12.44 -12.53
CA GLU A 45 -7.52 11.41 -12.39
C GLU A 45 -7.22 11.13 -10.91
N ALA A 46 -7.09 12.18 -10.10
CA ALA A 46 -6.92 12.03 -8.65
C ALA A 46 -8.11 11.29 -7.99
N ALA A 47 -9.34 11.65 -8.36
CA ALA A 47 -10.55 10.99 -7.86
C ALA A 47 -10.64 9.52 -8.30
N ALA A 48 -10.25 9.20 -9.53
CA ALA A 48 -10.23 7.83 -10.05
C ALA A 48 -9.19 6.97 -9.32
N LEU A 49 -8.00 7.51 -9.02
CA LEU A 49 -6.99 6.80 -8.23
C LEU A 49 -7.44 6.55 -6.79
N LEU A 50 -8.11 7.53 -6.17
CA LEU A 50 -8.70 7.37 -4.84
C LEU A 50 -9.78 6.27 -4.82
N ALA A 51 -10.71 6.30 -5.77
CA ALA A 51 -11.75 5.29 -5.88
C ALA A 51 -11.18 3.86 -6.09
N GLN A 52 -10.11 3.73 -6.89
CA GLN A 52 -9.42 2.46 -7.08
C GLN A 52 -8.76 1.95 -5.80
N ALA A 53 -8.06 2.83 -5.07
CA ALA A 53 -7.42 2.47 -3.80
C ALA A 53 -8.45 2.07 -2.73
N GLU A 54 -9.57 2.79 -2.65
CA GLU A 54 -10.68 2.46 -1.75
C GLU A 54 -11.30 1.11 -2.11
N ALA A 55 -11.59 0.87 -3.40
CA ALA A 55 -12.11 -0.40 -3.88
C ALA A 55 -11.14 -1.56 -3.58
N ALA A 56 -9.83 -1.37 -3.73
CA ALA A 56 -8.83 -2.39 -3.41
C ALA A 56 -8.77 -2.70 -1.90
N CYS A 57 -8.89 -1.68 -1.04
CA CYS A 57 -8.92 -1.85 0.41
C CYS A 57 -10.20 -2.57 0.88
N LEU A 58 -11.34 -2.25 0.27
CA LEU A 58 -12.64 -2.87 0.57
C LEU A 58 -12.77 -4.28 -0.02
N ALA A 59 -12.13 -4.54 -1.16
CA ALA A 59 -12.09 -5.86 -1.78
C ALA A 59 -11.24 -6.86 -0.98
N ASN A 60 -10.24 -6.39 -0.23
CA ASN A 60 -9.47 -7.16 0.75
C ASN A 60 -10.12 -7.08 2.15
N GLY A 61 -11.37 -7.54 2.27
CA GLY A 61 -11.93 -7.98 3.56
C GLY A 61 -11.00 -9.00 4.23
N PRO A 62 -11.07 -9.19 5.56
CA PRO A 62 -9.98 -9.72 6.40
C PRO A 62 -9.28 -10.91 5.75
N VAL A 63 -8.04 -10.71 5.30
CA VAL A 63 -7.12 -11.76 4.86
C VAL A 63 -6.62 -12.57 6.06
N ALA A 64 -7.55 -13.07 6.87
CA ALA A 64 -7.39 -14.22 7.72
C ALA A 64 -7.97 -15.45 6.99
N ASN A 65 -7.56 -15.66 5.74
CA ASN A 65 -7.63 -16.97 5.11
C ASN A 65 -6.23 -17.37 4.67
N TYR A 66 -5.33 -17.49 5.67
CA TYR A 66 -4.27 -18.48 5.55
C TYR A 66 -4.97 -19.84 5.66
N PRO A 67 -5.05 -20.68 4.61
CA PRO A 67 -5.37 -22.07 4.85
C PRO A 67 -4.24 -22.61 5.72
N ALA A 68 -4.51 -22.84 7.01
CA ALA A 68 -3.59 -23.51 7.90
C ALA A 68 -3.14 -24.78 7.18
N ALA A 69 -1.85 -24.88 6.89
CA ALA A 69 -1.27 -26.08 6.29
C ALA A 69 -1.67 -27.25 7.20
N THR A 70 -2.52 -28.13 6.70
CA THR A 70 -2.95 -29.34 7.38
C THR A 70 -1.67 -30.10 7.75
N PRO A 71 -1.38 -30.36 9.04
CA PRO A 71 -0.28 -31.26 9.36
C PRO A 71 -0.67 -32.63 8.81
N ALA A 72 0.11 -33.12 7.84
CA ALA A 72 -0.04 -34.45 7.28
C ALA A 72 0.06 -35.48 8.42
N SER A 73 -1.02 -36.22 8.66
CA SER A 73 -1.02 -37.35 9.58
C SER A 73 -0.04 -38.42 9.08
N PRO A 74 0.94 -38.85 9.89
CA PRO A 74 1.79 -39.98 9.52
C PRO A 74 1.02 -41.29 9.73
N THR A 75 0.95 -42.10 8.69
CA THR A 75 0.59 -43.53 8.74
C THR A 75 1.83 -44.37 9.01
#